data_AF-A0A2E4F9H7-F1
#
_entry.id   AF-A0A2E4F9H7-F1
#
_cell.length_a   1.000
_cell.length_b   1.000
_cell.length_c   1.000
_cell.angle_alpha   90.00
_cell.angle_beta   90.00
_cell.angle_gamma   90.00
#
_symmetry.space_group_name_H-M   'P 1'
#
loop_
_entity.id
_entity.type
_entity.pdbx_description
1 polymer ?
#
loop_
_entity_poly.entity_id
_entity_poly.type
_entity_poly.pdbx_seq_one_letter_code
_entity_poly.pdbx_strand_id
1 'polypeptide(L)'
;MSDSTSMLVRSPHLSTFGHMGEVYLYHDLYGMILKMSPDVLEVLDAFEAPTDPDVVAARFQDAFGGEPPETFIGIFLQFHCLEEPSADPDEERWRMVPVLGRWNVWRQTPEGGMALWTAWGERPIQRHDLEPAQAAIYAEIDGETPLTVLAQRHGAEPVMALMNRLIHHEIQAVKLSQVPMSYYVGRAQMQPPYLTSTMPYATWPEDSGGRDPGTVTDTAPYHQEVIDDADRQFDHLETTLSHLFREPHPALGGHTYGGALVSGLAERGGLPATPGPLRVLEIGGGLGEVAASAVEALQERGFEVSWTILELSPELARAQRARCEGLPVTVKLGNVLTDPWPSNAYDLIVANEMMGDLPSAELTHAQAGLDDDELRGDAHRAHLAELGPIGDMINRYTIPLGDAPDPFWLNVGPIALVERVARHLAPGGAAVLTEFGEMSRWPVVSTHLDHPELSIHFGHLITVARQLELEPELVYVMELIGLDREVEGLQTTRSFFRALGAMLKDAGVSLRKIGYTREMFETLTAAVDGDFGDLRYGLIEDRLMGLVPHEFKALMLRREKT
;
A
#
# COMPACT_ATOMS: atom_id res chain seq x y z
N MET A 1 -5.30 6.12 -55.92
CA MET A 1 -4.54 4.92 -55.52
C MET A 1 -5.15 4.56 -54.19
N SER A 2 -5.90 3.46 -54.12
CA SER A 2 -6.53 3.00 -52.88
C SER A 2 -5.42 2.47 -51.98
N ASP A 3 -5.14 3.17 -50.89
CA ASP A 3 -4.38 2.61 -49.77
C ASP A 3 -5.13 1.35 -49.34
N SER A 4 -4.51 0.17 -49.50
CA SER A 4 -4.98 -0.98 -48.75
C SER A 4 -4.48 -0.78 -47.33
N THR A 5 -5.33 -0.27 -46.46
CA THR A 5 -5.09 -0.24 -45.01
C THR A 5 -4.69 -1.65 -44.60
N SER A 6 -3.51 -1.83 -44.01
CA SER A 6 -3.08 -3.16 -43.61
C SER A 6 -4.03 -3.67 -42.52
N MET A 7 -4.49 -4.91 -42.68
CA MET A 7 -5.34 -5.55 -41.67
C MET A 7 -4.52 -5.71 -40.40
N LEU A 8 -5.11 -5.41 -39.24
CA LEU A 8 -4.48 -5.55 -37.94
C LEU A 8 -5.13 -6.68 -37.15
N VAL A 9 -4.34 -7.34 -36.30
CA VAL A 9 -4.82 -8.37 -35.38
C VAL A 9 -4.22 -8.11 -33.99
N ARG A 10 -4.98 -8.45 -32.95
CA ARG A 10 -4.52 -8.42 -31.57
C ARG A 10 -3.36 -9.39 -31.39
N SER A 11 -2.28 -8.92 -30.74
CA SER A 11 -1.15 -9.77 -30.40
C SER A 11 -1.59 -10.93 -29.49
N PRO A 12 -1.20 -12.19 -29.78
CA PRO A 12 -1.58 -13.35 -28.96
C PRO A 12 -0.77 -13.42 -27.64
N HIS A 13 0.16 -12.48 -27.43
CA HIS A 13 1.08 -12.44 -26.28
C HIS A 13 0.68 -11.39 -25.26
N LEU A 14 -0.62 -11.15 -25.13
CA LEU A 14 -1.17 -10.15 -24.21
C LEU A 14 -1.90 -10.84 -23.06
N SER A 15 -1.58 -10.41 -21.85
CA SER A 15 -2.22 -10.84 -20.62
C SER A 15 -2.93 -9.66 -19.95
N THR A 16 -4.16 -9.86 -19.47
CA THR A 16 -4.99 -8.79 -18.88
C THR A 16 -5.13 -8.97 -17.38
N PHE A 17 -5.04 -7.85 -16.66
CA PHE A 17 -5.10 -7.81 -15.20
C PHE A 17 -6.04 -6.70 -14.74
N GLY A 18 -6.68 -6.90 -13.59
CA GLY A 18 -7.64 -5.97 -13.01
C GLY A 18 -7.09 -5.35 -11.74
N HIS A 19 -7.24 -4.04 -11.60
CA HIS A 19 -6.97 -3.36 -10.34
C HIS A 19 -7.81 -2.09 -10.23
N MET A 20 -8.63 -2.00 -9.17
CA MET A 20 -9.44 -0.81 -8.85
C MET A 20 -10.35 -0.30 -9.98
N GLY A 21 -11.00 -1.22 -10.69
CA GLY A 21 -11.90 -0.86 -11.80
C GLY A 21 -11.17 -0.48 -13.10
N GLU A 22 -9.85 -0.54 -13.11
CA GLU A 22 -9.03 -0.35 -14.30
C GLU A 22 -8.45 -1.67 -14.80
N VAL A 23 -8.15 -1.70 -16.10
CA VAL A 23 -7.52 -2.84 -16.76
C VAL A 23 -6.06 -2.51 -17.04
N TYR A 24 -5.20 -3.45 -16.73
CA TYR A 24 -3.79 -3.41 -17.07
C TYR A 24 -3.47 -4.52 -18.07
N LEU A 25 -2.89 -4.14 -19.20
CA LEU A 25 -2.43 -5.05 -20.24
C LEU A 25 -0.93 -5.24 -20.10
N TYR A 26 -0.48 -6.49 -20.01
CA TYR A 26 0.93 -6.87 -20.03
C TYR A 26 1.27 -7.56 -21.34
N HIS A 27 2.37 -7.16 -21.99
CA HIS A 27 2.84 -7.83 -23.19
C HIS A 27 3.99 -8.80 -22.87
N ASP A 28 3.73 -10.09 -23.01
CA ASP A 28 4.61 -11.20 -22.58
C ASP A 28 5.93 -11.35 -23.36
N LEU A 29 6.08 -10.66 -24.50
CA LEU A 29 7.32 -10.64 -25.28
C LEU A 29 8.21 -9.43 -25.02
N TYR A 30 7.64 -8.33 -24.53
CA TYR A 30 8.33 -7.05 -24.35
C TYR A 30 8.42 -6.59 -22.89
N GLY A 31 7.51 -7.07 -22.03
CA GLY A 31 7.37 -6.63 -20.64
C GLY A 31 6.75 -5.24 -20.52
N MET A 32 6.06 -4.79 -21.57
CA MET A 32 5.32 -3.53 -21.60
C MET A 32 4.04 -3.65 -20.80
N ILE A 33 3.66 -2.54 -20.16
CA ILE A 33 2.45 -2.41 -19.35
C ILE A 33 1.67 -1.21 -19.84
N LEU A 34 0.40 -1.41 -20.18
CA LEU A 34 -0.55 -0.35 -20.47
C LEU A 34 -1.66 -0.39 -19.42
N LYS A 35 -2.04 0.79 -18.92
CA LYS A 35 -3.22 0.99 -18.08
C LYS A 35 -4.31 1.59 -18.95
N MET A 36 -5.53 1.05 -18.87
CA MET A 36 -6.67 1.50 -19.66
C MET A 36 -7.99 1.22 -18.92
N SER A 37 -9.06 1.86 -19.35
CA SER A 37 -10.42 1.57 -18.90
C SER A 37 -11.01 0.35 -19.64
N PRO A 38 -12.03 -0.32 -19.08
CA PRO A 38 -12.63 -1.51 -19.69
C PRO A 38 -13.20 -1.28 -21.10
N ASP A 39 -13.76 -0.11 -21.38
CA ASP A 39 -14.28 0.29 -22.69
C ASP A 39 -13.17 0.46 -23.75
N VAL A 40 -11.99 0.91 -23.35
CA VAL A 40 -10.81 0.95 -24.24
C VAL A 40 -10.30 -0.47 -24.54
N LEU A 41 -10.42 -1.42 -23.60
CA LEU A 41 -10.11 -2.83 -23.87
C LEU A 41 -11.05 -3.41 -24.95
N GLU A 42 -12.33 -3.02 -24.98
CA GLU A 42 -13.27 -3.48 -26.02
C GLU A 42 -12.84 -3.08 -27.43
N VAL A 43 -12.14 -1.94 -27.59
CA VAL A 43 -11.55 -1.52 -28.88
C VAL A 43 -10.47 -2.51 -29.31
N LEU A 44 -9.61 -2.94 -28.38
CA LEU A 44 -8.57 -3.93 -28.65
C LEU A 44 -9.16 -5.32 -28.95
N ASP A 45 -10.20 -5.71 -28.21
CA ASP A 45 -10.90 -6.98 -28.41
C ASP A 45 -11.59 -7.07 -29.78
N ALA A 46 -11.94 -5.93 -30.40
CA ALA A 46 -12.47 -5.90 -31.75
C ALA A 46 -11.48 -6.39 -32.84
N PHE A 47 -10.19 -6.53 -32.50
CA PHE A 47 -9.14 -7.08 -33.37
C PHE A 47 -8.80 -8.54 -33.06
N GLU A 48 -9.67 -9.32 -32.40
CA GLU A 48 -9.46 -10.76 -32.15
C GLU A 48 -9.15 -11.55 -33.44
N ALA A 49 -9.68 -11.10 -34.58
CA ALA A 49 -9.32 -11.57 -35.91
C ALA A 49 -8.78 -10.41 -36.76
N PRO A 50 -8.01 -10.69 -37.83
CA PRO A 50 -7.53 -9.66 -38.75
C PRO A 50 -8.67 -8.76 -39.23
N THR A 51 -8.60 -7.48 -38.90
CA THR A 51 -9.67 -6.49 -39.11
C THR A 51 -9.07 -5.17 -39.61
N ASP A 52 -9.83 -4.46 -40.44
CA ASP A 52 -9.47 -3.13 -40.93
C ASP A 52 -9.64 -2.10 -39.79
N PRO A 53 -8.59 -1.33 -39.42
CA PRO A 53 -8.69 -0.36 -38.33
C PRO A 53 -9.76 0.72 -38.56
N ASP A 54 -10.06 1.09 -39.80
CA ASP A 54 -11.09 2.09 -40.11
C ASP A 54 -12.49 1.58 -39.73
N VAL A 55 -12.72 0.26 -39.83
CA VAL A 55 -13.98 -0.39 -39.44
C VAL A 55 -14.16 -0.35 -37.92
N VAL A 56 -13.09 -0.60 -37.16
CA VAL A 56 -13.14 -0.53 -35.70
C VAL A 56 -13.29 0.91 -35.24
N ALA A 57 -12.55 1.85 -35.83
CA ALA A 57 -12.66 3.26 -35.48
C ALA A 57 -14.08 3.80 -35.70
N ALA A 58 -14.69 3.49 -36.85
CA ALA A 58 -16.08 3.86 -37.12
C ALA A 58 -17.08 3.24 -36.13
N ARG A 59 -16.83 2.02 -35.63
CA ARG A 59 -17.68 1.36 -34.61
C ARG A 59 -17.66 2.10 -33.27
N PHE A 60 -16.53 2.69 -32.88
CA PHE A 60 -16.34 3.31 -31.56
C PHE A 60 -16.30 4.85 -31.60
N GLN A 61 -16.65 5.49 -32.72
CA GLN A 61 -16.51 6.93 -32.95
C GLN A 61 -17.16 7.83 -31.86
N ASP A 62 -18.22 7.35 -31.21
CA ASP A 62 -19.01 8.11 -30.22
C ASP A 62 -18.77 7.62 -28.77
N ALA A 63 -17.84 6.69 -28.55
CA ALA A 63 -17.66 6.01 -27.25
C ALA A 63 -16.91 6.85 -26.20
N PHE A 64 -16.01 7.76 -26.60
CA PHE A 64 -15.00 8.33 -25.70
C PHE A 64 -15.08 9.85 -25.54
N GLY A 65 -16.28 10.44 -25.53
CA GLY A 65 -16.50 11.82 -25.08
C GLY A 65 -15.70 12.91 -25.82
N GLY A 66 -15.22 12.63 -27.04
CA GLY A 66 -14.43 13.55 -27.87
C GLY A 66 -13.02 13.07 -28.24
N GLU A 67 -12.54 11.96 -27.66
CA GLU A 67 -11.27 11.35 -28.10
C GLU A 67 -11.51 10.38 -29.28
N PRO A 68 -10.80 10.56 -30.41
CA PRO A 68 -11.01 9.71 -31.59
C PRO A 68 -10.42 8.30 -31.36
N PRO A 69 -11.15 7.21 -31.68
CA PRO A 69 -10.68 5.83 -31.49
C PRO A 69 -9.34 5.51 -32.16
N GLU A 70 -9.02 6.20 -33.25
CA GLU A 70 -7.75 6.09 -33.98
C GLU A 70 -6.55 6.39 -33.08
N THR A 71 -6.71 7.25 -32.06
CA THR A 71 -5.66 7.50 -31.06
C THR A 71 -5.33 6.24 -30.28
N PHE A 72 -6.34 5.50 -29.81
CA PHE A 72 -6.13 4.24 -29.08
C PHE A 72 -5.53 3.17 -29.97
N ILE A 73 -5.98 3.06 -31.22
CA ILE A 73 -5.38 2.13 -32.21
C ILE A 73 -3.90 2.46 -32.43
N GLY A 74 -3.56 3.74 -32.57
CA GLY A 74 -2.18 4.21 -32.70
C GLY A 74 -1.32 3.85 -31.48
N ILE A 75 -1.87 4.01 -30.26
CA ILE A 75 -1.20 3.58 -29.03
C ILE A 75 -1.00 2.06 -29.04
N PHE A 76 -2.02 1.27 -29.38
CA PHE A 76 -1.88 -0.19 -29.43
C PHE A 76 -0.82 -0.65 -30.43
N LEU A 77 -0.70 -0.01 -31.58
CA LEU A 77 0.40 -0.26 -32.53
C LEU A 77 1.76 0.11 -31.94
N GLN A 78 1.87 1.27 -31.30
CA GLN A 78 3.12 1.74 -30.68
C GLN A 78 3.64 0.78 -29.60
N PHE A 79 2.74 0.10 -28.91
CA PHE A 79 3.06 -0.84 -27.83
C PHE A 79 2.88 -2.31 -28.24
N HIS A 80 2.87 -2.61 -29.54
CA HIS A 80 2.77 -3.95 -30.12
C HIS A 80 1.54 -4.76 -29.67
N CYS A 81 0.50 -4.10 -29.17
CA CYS A 81 -0.75 -4.76 -28.81
C CYS A 81 -1.59 -5.12 -30.05
N LEU A 82 -1.39 -4.35 -31.13
CA LEU A 82 -1.87 -4.67 -32.47
C LEU A 82 -0.68 -4.87 -33.42
N GLU A 83 -0.80 -5.85 -34.29
CA GLU A 83 0.25 -6.24 -35.23
C GLU A 83 -0.35 -6.58 -36.60
N GLU A 84 0.46 -6.55 -37.67
CA GLU A 84 0.05 -7.12 -38.95
C GLU A 84 0.07 -8.66 -38.86
N PRO A 85 -0.86 -9.40 -39.49
CA PRO A 85 -0.92 -10.86 -39.40
C PRO A 85 0.34 -11.60 -39.85
N SER A 86 1.23 -10.96 -40.62
CA SER A 86 2.50 -11.50 -41.09
C SER A 86 3.73 -10.97 -40.35
N ALA A 87 3.55 -10.15 -39.31
CA ALA A 87 4.67 -9.61 -38.53
C ALA A 87 5.42 -10.75 -37.82
N ASP A 88 6.75 -10.67 -37.85
CA ASP A 88 7.61 -11.48 -36.99
C ASP A 88 7.98 -10.66 -35.76
N PRO A 89 7.40 -10.97 -34.57
CA PRO A 89 7.65 -10.17 -33.37
C PRO A 89 9.11 -10.24 -32.91
N ASP A 90 9.89 -11.24 -33.34
CA ASP A 90 11.30 -11.33 -32.94
C ASP A 90 12.20 -10.35 -33.69
N GLU A 91 11.84 -9.92 -34.91
CA GLU A 91 12.70 -9.04 -35.72
C GLU A 91 12.98 -7.70 -35.03
N GLU A 92 11.96 -7.12 -34.40
CA GLU A 92 12.09 -5.85 -33.68
C GLU A 92 12.80 -6.01 -32.34
N ARG A 93 12.46 -7.07 -31.59
CA ARG A 93 13.00 -7.35 -30.25
C ARG A 93 14.51 -7.43 -30.26
N TRP A 94 15.10 -7.98 -31.32
CA TRP A 94 16.55 -8.07 -31.48
C TRP A 94 17.31 -6.74 -31.34
N ARG A 95 16.66 -5.62 -31.68
CA ARG A 95 17.25 -4.27 -31.56
C ARG A 95 17.06 -3.63 -30.19
N MET A 96 16.20 -4.21 -29.36
CA MET A 96 15.89 -3.69 -28.04
C MET A 96 16.95 -4.07 -27.01
N VAL A 97 16.93 -3.34 -25.90
CA VAL A 97 17.84 -3.51 -24.78
C VAL A 97 17.10 -4.19 -23.63
N PRO A 98 17.53 -5.39 -23.18
CA PRO A 98 16.98 -6.01 -21.99
C PRO A 98 17.38 -5.22 -20.74
N VAL A 99 16.43 -5.03 -19.85
CA VAL A 99 16.56 -4.31 -18.59
C VAL A 99 16.08 -5.24 -17.48
N LEU A 100 16.89 -5.41 -16.43
CA LEU A 100 16.46 -6.16 -15.27
C LEU A 100 15.28 -5.47 -14.60
N GLY A 101 14.21 -6.23 -14.34
CA GLY A 101 13.10 -5.80 -13.53
C GLY A 101 13.58 -5.37 -12.15
N ARG A 102 12.93 -4.36 -11.57
CA ARG A 102 13.21 -3.98 -10.18
C ARG A 102 12.72 -5.09 -9.26
N TRP A 103 13.41 -5.27 -8.13
CA TRP A 103 12.97 -6.19 -7.08
C TRP A 103 13.04 -7.67 -7.49
N ASN A 104 14.06 -8.05 -8.26
CA ASN A 104 14.36 -9.46 -8.52
C ASN A 104 15.03 -10.10 -7.30
N VAL A 105 14.50 -11.23 -6.84
CA VAL A 105 15.14 -12.07 -5.83
C VAL A 105 15.78 -13.26 -6.54
N TRP A 106 17.10 -13.37 -6.41
CA TRP A 106 17.88 -14.45 -7.00
C TRP A 106 19.01 -14.87 -6.07
N ARG A 107 19.59 -16.05 -6.31
CA ARG A 107 20.78 -16.56 -5.64
C ARG A 107 21.59 -17.41 -6.61
N GLN A 108 22.91 -17.25 -6.63
CA GLN A 108 23.78 -18.14 -7.39
C GLN A 108 23.78 -19.56 -6.79
N THR A 109 23.84 -20.58 -7.64
CA THR A 109 23.99 -21.96 -7.19
C THR A 109 25.48 -22.35 -7.17
N PRO A 110 25.89 -23.32 -6.33
CA PRO A 110 27.28 -23.79 -6.29
C PRO A 110 27.82 -24.29 -7.64
N GLU A 111 26.93 -24.76 -8.53
CA GLU A 111 27.26 -25.26 -9.86
C GLU A 111 27.43 -24.14 -10.91
N GLY A 112 27.31 -22.87 -10.51
CA GLY A 112 27.40 -21.71 -11.39
C GLY A 112 26.09 -21.35 -12.09
N GLY A 113 24.97 -21.96 -11.70
CA GLY A 113 23.64 -21.57 -12.12
C GLY A 113 23.07 -20.43 -11.28
N MET A 114 21.80 -20.12 -11.47
CA MET A 114 21.07 -19.13 -10.67
C MET A 114 19.65 -19.61 -10.41
N ALA A 115 19.16 -19.43 -9.18
CA ALA A 115 17.74 -19.59 -8.87
C ALA A 115 17.10 -18.21 -8.69
N LEU A 116 15.90 -18.02 -9.24
CA LEU A 116 15.06 -16.84 -9.11
C LEU A 116 13.81 -17.20 -8.31
N TRP A 117 13.35 -16.31 -7.41
CA TRP A 117 12.10 -16.46 -6.68
C TRP A 117 11.14 -15.34 -7.06
N THR A 118 9.89 -15.70 -7.37
CA THR A 118 8.83 -14.73 -7.70
C THR A 118 7.61 -14.95 -6.81
N ALA A 119 6.95 -13.85 -6.44
CA ALA A 119 5.80 -13.85 -5.53
C ALA A 119 4.84 -12.70 -5.86
N TRP A 120 4.31 -12.69 -7.09
CA TRP A 120 3.47 -11.62 -7.61
C TRP A 120 2.07 -11.65 -6.95
N GLY A 121 1.79 -10.66 -6.09
CA GLY A 121 0.46 -10.43 -5.53
C GLY A 121 0.13 -11.52 -4.54
N GLU A 122 -1.02 -12.17 -4.72
CA GLU A 122 -1.42 -13.36 -3.95
C GLU A 122 -0.98 -14.69 -4.59
N ARG A 123 -0.31 -14.66 -5.75
CA ARG A 123 0.16 -15.89 -6.40
C ARG A 123 1.10 -16.67 -5.47
N PRO A 124 1.12 -18.01 -5.55
CA PRO A 124 2.08 -18.84 -4.84
C PRO A 124 3.51 -18.43 -5.19
N ILE A 125 4.42 -18.60 -4.23
CA ILE A 125 5.84 -18.38 -4.47
C ILE A 125 6.32 -19.42 -5.49
N GLN A 126 7.00 -18.96 -6.53
CA GLN A 126 7.60 -19.83 -7.53
C GLN A 126 9.11 -19.69 -7.48
N ARG A 127 9.79 -20.81 -7.76
CA ARG A 127 11.24 -20.86 -7.94
C ARG A 127 11.54 -21.25 -9.39
N HIS A 128 12.46 -20.51 -10.00
CA HIS A 128 12.86 -20.63 -11.38
C HIS A 128 14.36 -20.83 -11.45
N ASP A 129 14.80 -22.05 -11.74
CA ASP A 129 16.23 -22.33 -11.91
C ASP A 129 16.67 -21.98 -13.34
N LEU A 130 17.86 -21.37 -13.42
CA LEU A 130 18.61 -21.05 -14.62
C LEU A 130 19.91 -21.86 -14.61
N GLU A 131 20.13 -22.59 -15.70
CA GLU A 131 21.37 -23.32 -15.91
C GLU A 131 22.57 -22.35 -16.06
N PRO A 132 23.82 -22.80 -15.88
CA PRO A 132 24.99 -21.91 -15.92
C PRO A 132 25.09 -21.03 -17.16
N ALA A 133 24.71 -21.54 -18.34
CA ALA A 133 24.70 -20.75 -19.58
C ALA A 133 23.63 -19.65 -19.56
N GLN A 134 22.45 -19.92 -18.97
CA GLN A 134 21.39 -18.92 -18.83
C GLN A 134 21.73 -17.88 -17.77
N ALA A 135 22.34 -18.30 -16.66
CA ALA A 135 22.83 -17.40 -15.63
C ALA A 135 23.91 -16.45 -16.17
N ALA A 136 24.80 -16.95 -17.05
CA ALA A 136 25.79 -16.11 -17.73
C ALA A 136 25.15 -15.04 -18.64
N ILE A 137 24.10 -15.40 -19.41
CA ILE A 137 23.36 -14.42 -20.21
C ILE A 137 22.69 -13.38 -19.29
N TYR A 138 22.03 -13.83 -18.21
CA TYR A 138 21.36 -12.94 -17.27
C TYR A 138 22.33 -11.94 -16.61
N ALA A 139 23.53 -12.39 -16.25
CA ALA A 139 24.57 -11.55 -15.65
C ALA A 139 25.11 -10.45 -16.59
N GLU A 140 24.95 -10.62 -17.91
CA GLU A 140 25.30 -9.62 -18.92
C GLU A 140 24.17 -8.62 -19.22
N ILE A 141 22.99 -8.75 -18.60
CA ILE A 141 21.90 -7.78 -18.74
C ILE A 141 22.22 -6.54 -17.88
N ASP A 142 22.80 -5.54 -18.53
CA ASP A 142 23.27 -4.29 -17.92
C ASP A 142 22.34 -3.09 -18.19
N GLY A 143 21.27 -3.29 -18.97
CA GLY A 143 20.39 -2.20 -19.41
C GLY A 143 21.00 -1.34 -20.53
N GLU A 144 22.13 -1.75 -21.12
CA GLU A 144 22.82 -1.02 -22.18
C GLU A 144 23.02 -1.86 -23.44
N THR A 145 23.32 -3.15 -23.28
CA THR A 145 23.69 -4.07 -24.35
C THR A 145 22.45 -4.62 -25.08
N PRO A 146 22.26 -4.36 -26.40
CA PRO A 146 21.10 -4.88 -27.14
C PRO A 146 21.10 -6.40 -27.30
N LEU A 147 19.92 -7.00 -27.49
CA LEU A 147 19.75 -8.45 -27.67
C LEU A 147 20.59 -9.02 -28.82
N THR A 148 20.75 -8.28 -29.92
CA THR A 148 21.63 -8.66 -31.05
C THR A 148 23.08 -8.92 -30.63
N VAL A 149 23.60 -8.13 -29.69
CA VAL A 149 24.98 -8.28 -29.21
C VAL A 149 25.08 -9.49 -28.28
N LEU A 150 24.09 -9.70 -27.41
CA LEU A 150 24.02 -10.90 -26.58
C LEU A 150 23.92 -12.18 -27.43
N ALA A 151 23.13 -12.16 -28.50
CA ALA A 151 23.00 -13.28 -29.44
C ALA A 151 24.31 -13.62 -30.17
N GLN A 152 25.15 -12.63 -30.47
CA GLN A 152 26.46 -12.87 -31.06
C GLN A 152 27.41 -13.61 -30.10
N ARG A 153 27.24 -13.42 -28.80
CA ARG A 153 28.09 -14.02 -27.75
C ARG A 153 27.59 -15.41 -27.33
N HIS A 154 26.28 -15.53 -27.15
CA HIS A 154 25.64 -16.70 -26.52
C HIS A 154 24.80 -17.54 -27.49
N GLY A 155 24.65 -17.11 -28.74
CA GLY A 155 23.76 -17.69 -29.73
C GLY A 155 22.36 -17.09 -29.66
N ALA A 156 21.71 -16.93 -30.82
CA ALA A 156 20.38 -16.33 -30.93
C ALA A 156 19.29 -17.15 -30.22
N GLU A 157 19.25 -18.47 -30.46
CA GLU A 157 18.23 -19.35 -29.88
C GLU A 157 18.27 -19.39 -28.34
N PRO A 158 19.43 -19.58 -27.68
CA PRO A 158 19.51 -19.53 -26.21
C PRO A 158 19.08 -18.18 -25.61
N VAL A 159 19.45 -17.06 -26.26
CA VAL A 159 19.08 -15.72 -25.79
C VAL A 159 17.57 -15.52 -25.88
N MET A 160 16.93 -15.83 -27.01
CA MET A 160 15.48 -15.65 -27.11
C MET A 160 14.68 -16.58 -26.23
N ALA A 161 15.11 -17.85 -26.13
CA ALA A 161 14.46 -18.78 -25.22
C ALA A 161 14.47 -18.26 -23.77
N LEU A 162 15.60 -17.67 -23.34
CA LEU A 162 15.70 -17.06 -22.02
C LEU A 162 14.84 -15.79 -21.90
N MET A 163 14.87 -14.89 -22.90
CA MET A 163 14.08 -13.65 -22.88
C MET A 163 12.58 -13.94 -22.84
N ASN A 164 12.08 -14.87 -23.67
CA ASN A 164 10.68 -15.28 -23.67
C ASN A 164 10.22 -15.77 -22.29
N ARG A 165 11.10 -16.49 -21.57
CA ARG A 165 10.83 -16.96 -20.22
C ARG A 165 10.85 -15.82 -19.19
N LEU A 166 11.90 -15.01 -19.17
CA LEU A 166 12.11 -14.00 -18.12
C LEU A 166 11.23 -12.75 -18.26
N ILE A 167 10.76 -12.44 -19.47
CA ILE A 167 9.88 -11.30 -19.73
C ILE A 167 8.42 -11.62 -19.41
N HIS A 168 8.02 -12.88 -19.54
CA HIS A 168 6.65 -13.33 -19.33
C HIS A 168 6.08 -12.87 -17.98
N HIS A 169 4.80 -12.53 -17.91
CA HIS A 169 4.13 -11.97 -16.74
C HIS A 169 4.20 -12.88 -15.49
N GLU A 170 4.48 -14.18 -15.67
CA GLU A 170 4.72 -15.11 -14.57
C GLU A 170 6.06 -14.87 -13.85
N ILE A 171 7.06 -14.35 -14.58
CA ILE A 171 8.41 -14.13 -14.05
C ILE A 171 8.76 -12.64 -13.95
N GLN A 172 8.53 -11.84 -14.99
CA GLN A 172 8.78 -10.38 -15.04
C GLN A 172 10.18 -9.95 -14.59
N ALA A 173 11.18 -10.83 -14.68
CA ALA A 173 12.55 -10.53 -14.24
C ALA A 173 13.28 -9.63 -15.24
N VAL A 174 12.81 -9.55 -16.49
CA VAL A 174 13.40 -8.72 -17.56
C VAL A 174 12.30 -7.96 -18.29
N LYS A 175 12.61 -6.76 -18.76
CA LYS A 175 11.78 -5.94 -19.66
C LYS A 175 12.61 -5.45 -20.82
N LEU A 176 11.98 -5.11 -21.95
CA LEU A 176 12.67 -4.55 -23.11
C LEU A 176 12.48 -3.04 -23.19
N SER A 177 13.58 -2.33 -23.38
CA SER A 177 13.61 -0.90 -23.66
C SER A 177 14.03 -0.66 -25.11
N GLN A 178 13.40 0.30 -25.77
CA GLN A 178 13.75 0.73 -27.13
C GLN A 178 15.12 1.44 -27.19
N VAL A 179 15.59 1.96 -26.05
CA VAL A 179 16.89 2.64 -25.92
C VAL A 179 17.63 2.19 -24.65
N PRO A 180 18.96 2.32 -24.59
CA PRO A 180 19.73 2.05 -23.38
C PRO A 180 19.27 2.87 -22.17
N MET A 181 19.42 2.33 -20.96
CA MET A 181 19.00 2.98 -19.72
C MET A 181 19.74 4.29 -19.44
N SER A 182 20.99 4.39 -19.87
CA SER A 182 21.80 5.61 -19.83
C SER A 182 21.15 6.81 -20.55
N TYR A 183 20.29 6.57 -21.54
CA TYR A 183 19.52 7.61 -22.21
C TYR A 183 18.59 8.37 -21.26
N TYR A 184 18.04 7.69 -20.24
CA TYR A 184 17.09 8.27 -19.29
C TYR A 184 17.76 8.99 -18.12
N VAL A 185 19.09 8.91 -17.97
CA VAL A 185 19.82 9.60 -16.90
C VAL A 185 19.65 11.12 -17.07
N GLY A 186 19.09 11.77 -16.03
CA GLY A 186 18.72 13.19 -16.07
C GLY A 186 17.46 13.51 -16.90
N ARG A 187 16.73 12.49 -17.37
CA ARG A 187 15.50 12.59 -18.17
C ARG A 187 14.43 11.61 -17.67
N ALA A 188 14.26 11.52 -16.36
CA ALA A 188 13.35 10.57 -15.73
C ALA A 188 11.91 10.66 -16.27
N GLN A 189 11.46 11.86 -16.64
CA GLN A 189 10.15 12.09 -17.27
C GLN A 189 9.97 11.45 -18.65
N MET A 190 11.06 11.08 -19.33
CA MET A 190 11.02 10.37 -20.62
C MET A 190 11.10 8.86 -20.44
N GLN A 191 11.40 8.37 -19.23
CA GLN A 191 11.47 6.94 -18.97
C GLN A 191 10.06 6.33 -18.99
N PRO A 192 9.79 5.32 -19.83
CA PRO A 192 8.51 4.64 -19.82
C PRO A 192 8.22 4.05 -18.43
N PRO A 193 7.04 4.34 -17.82
CA PRO A 193 6.71 3.88 -16.47
C PRO A 193 6.75 2.35 -16.31
N TYR A 194 6.47 1.61 -17.39
CA TYR A 194 6.49 0.15 -17.36
C TYR A 194 7.87 -0.42 -17.00
N LEU A 195 8.98 0.26 -17.33
CA LEU A 195 10.33 -0.24 -17.02
C LEU A 195 10.61 -0.34 -15.52
N THR A 196 9.90 0.43 -14.70
CA THR A 196 10.04 0.42 -13.25
C THR A 196 8.87 -0.22 -12.50
N SER A 197 7.78 -0.52 -13.21
CA SER A 197 6.59 -1.13 -12.64
C SER A 197 6.82 -2.58 -12.27
N THR A 198 6.36 -2.98 -11.09
CA THR A 198 6.17 -4.39 -10.71
C THR A 198 4.68 -4.61 -10.68
N MET A 199 4.13 -5.40 -11.61
CA MET A 199 2.69 -5.57 -11.75
C MET A 199 2.26 -6.95 -11.21
N PRO A 200 1.79 -7.02 -9.96
CA PRO A 200 1.27 -8.24 -9.35
C PRO A 200 -0.26 -8.33 -9.31
N TYR A 201 -0.97 -7.62 -10.20
CA TYR A 201 -2.42 -7.59 -10.17
C TYR A 201 -3.04 -8.94 -10.54
N ALA A 202 -4.28 -9.14 -10.13
CA ALA A 202 -5.01 -10.35 -10.46
C ALA A 202 -5.53 -10.33 -11.90
N THR A 203 -5.85 -11.51 -12.44
CA THR A 203 -6.26 -11.65 -13.84
C THR A 203 -7.62 -11.01 -14.10
N TRP A 204 -7.73 -10.21 -15.16
CA TRP A 204 -9.00 -9.62 -15.58
C TRP A 204 -9.78 -10.54 -16.53
N PRO A 205 -11.12 -10.61 -16.45
CA PRO A 205 -11.97 -9.97 -15.43
C PRO A 205 -11.89 -10.74 -14.11
N GLU A 206 -11.60 -10.02 -13.02
CA GLU A 206 -12.02 -10.48 -11.70
C GLU A 206 -13.47 -10.07 -11.52
N ASP A 207 -14.22 -10.76 -10.65
CA ASP A 207 -15.51 -10.31 -10.15
C ASP A 207 -15.29 -9.08 -9.24
N SER A 208 -14.78 -7.99 -9.84
CA SER A 208 -14.63 -6.69 -9.20
C SER A 208 -16.04 -6.11 -9.16
N GLY A 209 -16.84 -6.61 -8.22
CA GLY A 209 -18.21 -6.18 -8.02
C GLY A 209 -18.29 -4.66 -8.14
N GLY A 210 -18.96 -4.19 -9.19
CA GLY A 210 -19.12 -2.77 -9.45
C GLY A 210 -19.62 -2.09 -8.19
N ARG A 211 -18.90 -1.06 -7.73
CA ARG A 211 -19.30 -0.33 -6.52
C ARG A 211 -20.36 0.69 -6.90
N ASP A 212 -21.48 0.61 -6.22
CA ASP A 212 -22.57 1.59 -6.32
C ASP A 212 -22.19 2.83 -5.49
N PRO A 213 -22.19 4.04 -6.05
CA PRO A 213 -21.92 5.28 -5.31
C PRO A 213 -22.95 5.48 -4.18
N GLY A 214 -22.47 5.89 -3.00
CA GLY A 214 -23.32 6.08 -1.80
C GLY A 214 -23.22 4.94 -0.77
N THR A 215 -22.16 4.14 -0.84
CA THR A 215 -21.88 3.08 0.14
C THR A 215 -21.04 3.60 1.31
N VAL A 216 -21.37 3.13 2.51
CA VAL A 216 -20.53 3.28 3.70
C VAL A 216 -19.65 2.04 3.78
N THR A 217 -18.34 2.19 3.95
CA THR A 217 -17.46 1.05 4.21
C THR A 217 -17.77 0.47 5.59
N ASP A 218 -17.86 -0.86 5.67
CA ASP A 218 -17.95 -1.58 6.93
C ASP A 218 -16.96 -2.74 6.92
N THR A 219 -15.90 -2.60 7.71
CA THR A 219 -14.86 -3.62 7.92
C THR A 219 -15.19 -4.52 9.11
N ALA A 220 -16.25 -4.25 9.89
CA ALA A 220 -16.56 -5.04 11.08
C ALA A 220 -16.74 -6.55 10.78
N PRO A 221 -17.39 -6.97 9.68
CA PRO A 221 -17.46 -8.39 9.32
C PRO A 221 -16.08 -9.02 9.11
N TYR A 222 -15.12 -8.28 8.54
CA TYR A 222 -13.75 -8.76 8.34
C TYR A 222 -13.08 -9.10 9.67
N HIS A 223 -13.07 -8.15 10.62
CA HIS A 223 -12.42 -8.39 11.92
C HIS A 223 -13.14 -9.44 12.78
N GLN A 224 -14.45 -9.58 12.62
CA GLN A 224 -15.26 -10.52 13.41
C GLN A 224 -15.18 -11.96 12.89
N GLU A 225 -15.08 -12.14 11.57
CA GLU A 225 -15.32 -13.44 10.92
C GLU A 225 -14.15 -13.93 10.05
N VAL A 226 -13.28 -13.04 9.55
CA VAL A 226 -12.26 -13.39 8.55
C VAL A 226 -10.88 -13.61 9.17
N ILE A 227 -10.49 -12.82 10.19
CA ILE A 227 -9.18 -12.98 10.85
C ILE A 227 -9.14 -14.29 11.63
N ASP A 228 -8.39 -15.28 11.12
CA ASP A 228 -8.25 -16.61 11.70
C ASP A 228 -6.83 -16.90 12.25
N ASP A 229 -5.83 -16.15 11.79
CA ASP A 229 -4.43 -16.21 12.25
C ASP A 229 -3.89 -14.79 12.44
N ALA A 230 -3.73 -14.40 13.70
CA ALA A 230 -3.29 -13.06 14.07
C ALA A 230 -1.87 -12.74 13.56
N ASP A 231 -0.91 -13.65 13.67
CA ASP A 231 0.47 -13.36 13.25
C ASP A 231 0.55 -13.24 11.72
N ARG A 232 -0.19 -14.10 11.00
CA ARG A 232 -0.33 -14.00 9.54
C ARG A 232 -0.88 -12.64 9.10
N GLN A 233 -1.86 -12.08 9.84
CA GLN A 233 -2.45 -10.78 9.54
C GLN A 233 -1.37 -9.70 9.39
N PHE A 234 -0.49 -9.57 10.39
CA PHE A 234 0.51 -8.50 10.41
C PHE A 234 1.79 -8.84 9.63
N ASP A 235 2.20 -10.10 9.57
CA ASP A 235 3.39 -10.52 8.81
C ASP A 235 3.16 -10.45 7.28
N HIS A 236 1.91 -10.55 6.82
CA HIS A 236 1.60 -10.74 5.40
C HIS A 236 0.52 -9.83 4.80
N LEU A 237 -0.41 -9.28 5.59
CA LEU A 237 -1.55 -8.50 5.07
C LEU A 237 -1.44 -7.02 5.49
N GLU A 238 -1.50 -6.73 6.78
CA GLU A 238 -1.53 -5.37 7.38
C GLU A 238 -0.26 -5.08 8.20
N THR A 239 0.91 -5.03 7.57
CA THR A 239 2.12 -4.67 8.33
C THR A 239 2.03 -3.21 8.80
N THR A 240 2.02 -3.00 10.12
CA THR A 240 2.04 -1.66 10.73
C THR A 240 3.45 -1.21 11.12
N LEU A 241 3.63 0.10 11.31
CA LEU A 241 4.89 0.67 11.78
C LEU A 241 5.22 0.16 13.19
N SER A 242 4.23 0.07 14.06
CA SER A 242 4.40 -0.52 15.39
C SER A 242 4.89 -1.97 15.32
N HIS A 243 4.40 -2.75 14.34
CA HIS A 243 4.82 -4.12 14.15
C HIS A 243 6.28 -4.22 13.70
N LEU A 244 6.71 -3.38 12.74
CA LEU A 244 8.11 -3.35 12.28
C LEU A 244 9.10 -3.04 13.40
N PHE A 245 8.69 -2.23 14.37
CA PHE A 245 9.52 -1.79 15.50
C PHE A 245 9.11 -2.41 16.85
N ARG A 246 8.50 -3.60 16.83
CA ARG A 246 8.09 -4.31 18.05
C ARG A 246 9.24 -4.75 18.95
N GLU A 247 10.44 -4.84 18.39
CA GLU A 247 11.68 -5.19 19.10
C GLU A 247 12.57 -3.95 19.29
N PRO A 248 13.46 -3.96 20.30
CA PRO A 248 14.52 -2.96 20.44
C PRO A 248 15.24 -2.70 19.12
N HIS A 249 15.16 -1.47 18.62
CA HIS A 249 15.65 -1.16 17.27
C HIS A 249 16.68 -0.02 17.29
N PRO A 250 17.79 -0.11 16.52
CA PRO A 250 18.82 0.94 16.47
C PRO A 250 18.27 2.33 16.10
N ALA A 251 17.35 2.40 15.12
CA ALA A 251 16.71 3.66 14.72
C ALA A 251 15.78 4.26 15.80
N LEU A 252 15.50 3.55 16.89
CA LEU A 252 14.76 4.05 18.05
C LEU A 252 15.67 4.11 19.30
N GLY A 253 16.99 4.18 19.13
CA GLY A 253 17.93 4.22 20.24
C GLY A 253 17.96 2.96 21.10
N GLY A 254 17.54 1.81 20.55
CA GLY A 254 17.41 0.56 21.29
C GLY A 254 16.07 0.41 22.03
N HIS A 255 15.11 1.31 21.82
CA HIS A 255 13.74 1.13 22.31
C HIS A 255 12.88 0.35 21.31
N THR A 256 11.79 -0.22 21.80
CA THR A 256 10.66 -0.67 20.98
C THR A 256 9.78 0.52 20.59
N TYR A 257 8.86 0.33 19.65
CA TYR A 257 7.87 1.34 19.29
C TYR A 257 7.06 1.83 20.49
N GLY A 258 6.53 0.93 21.32
CA GLY A 258 5.72 1.33 22.48
C GLY A 258 6.53 2.09 23.54
N GLY A 259 7.78 1.69 23.78
CA GLY A 259 8.69 2.44 24.67
C GLY A 259 9.06 3.83 24.12
N ALA A 260 9.30 3.92 22.81
CA ALA A 260 9.57 5.17 22.13
C ALA A 260 8.34 6.10 22.13
N LEU A 261 7.15 5.56 21.90
CA LEU A 261 5.87 6.29 22.00
C LEU A 261 5.68 6.88 23.41
N VAL A 262 5.89 6.10 24.46
CA VAL A 262 5.81 6.58 25.86
C VAL A 262 6.78 7.74 26.11
N SER A 263 7.99 7.68 25.55
CA SER A 263 8.97 8.76 25.67
C SER A 263 8.53 10.02 24.94
N GLY A 264 8.07 9.90 23.70
CA GLY A 264 7.51 11.01 22.94
C GLY A 264 6.31 11.68 23.61
N LEU A 265 5.39 10.88 24.14
CA LEU A 265 4.23 11.37 24.89
C LEU A 265 4.67 12.14 26.14
N ALA A 266 5.68 11.64 26.88
CA ALA A 266 6.17 12.35 28.05
C ALA A 266 6.79 13.72 27.71
N GLU A 267 7.60 13.78 26.65
CA GLU A 267 8.26 15.02 26.19
C GLU A 267 7.26 16.08 25.72
N ARG A 268 6.14 15.64 25.13
CA ARG A 268 5.07 16.52 24.63
C ARG A 268 3.96 16.79 25.64
N GLY A 269 4.13 16.34 26.89
CA GLY A 269 3.14 16.54 27.96
C GLY A 269 1.84 15.75 27.77
N GLY A 270 1.88 14.65 27.01
CA GLY A 270 0.81 13.67 26.88
C GLY A 270 0.69 12.71 28.06
N LEU A 271 1.65 12.73 29.00
CA LEU A 271 1.58 12.01 30.27
C LEU A 271 1.45 12.98 31.45
N PRO A 272 0.83 12.55 32.58
CA PRO A 272 0.82 13.34 33.81
C PRO A 272 2.25 13.67 34.27
N ALA A 273 2.47 14.92 34.71
CA ALA A 273 3.80 15.39 35.13
C ALA A 273 4.36 14.68 36.38
N THR A 274 3.47 14.16 37.24
CA THR A 274 3.85 13.40 38.44
C THR A 274 3.37 11.96 38.27
N PRO A 275 4.26 10.96 38.45
CA PRO A 275 3.87 9.55 38.41
C PRO A 275 2.83 9.20 39.48
N GLY A 276 1.93 8.29 39.13
CA GLY A 276 0.83 7.83 39.97
C GLY A 276 -0.06 6.85 39.20
N PRO A 277 -1.31 6.61 39.65
CA PRO A 277 -2.28 5.82 38.90
C PRO A 277 -2.50 6.38 37.49
N LEU A 278 -2.40 5.52 36.48
CA LEU A 278 -2.59 5.88 35.07
C LEU A 278 -3.51 4.87 34.39
N ARG A 279 -4.69 5.33 33.98
CA ARG A 279 -5.65 4.51 33.24
C ARG A 279 -5.52 4.77 31.75
N VAL A 280 -5.19 3.73 31.03
CA VAL A 280 -5.00 3.77 29.58
C VAL A 280 -6.09 2.98 28.89
N LEU A 281 -6.67 3.56 27.84
CA LEU A 281 -7.46 2.83 26.85
C LEU A 281 -6.64 2.74 25.57
N GLU A 282 -6.45 1.54 25.05
CA GLU A 282 -6.02 1.30 23.68
C GLU A 282 -7.22 0.80 22.87
N ILE A 283 -7.39 1.37 21.69
CA ILE A 283 -8.49 1.07 20.77
C ILE A 283 -7.89 0.31 19.59
N GLY A 284 -8.45 -0.87 19.32
CA GLY A 284 -7.68 -1.89 18.63
C GLY A 284 -6.49 -2.28 19.50
N GLY A 285 -5.38 -2.65 18.86
CA GLY A 285 -4.15 -3.04 19.57
C GLY A 285 -3.34 -4.08 18.79
N GLY A 286 -3.83 -4.50 17.62
CA GLY A 286 -3.19 -5.50 16.77
C GLY A 286 -2.85 -6.74 17.58
N LEU A 287 -1.57 -7.08 17.68
CA LEU A 287 -1.11 -8.23 18.45
C LEU A 287 -0.79 -7.93 19.94
N GLY A 288 -0.99 -6.70 20.41
CA GLY A 288 -0.71 -6.27 21.78
C GLY A 288 0.74 -5.84 22.04
N GLU A 289 1.51 -5.57 20.98
CA GLU A 289 2.94 -5.21 21.07
C GLU A 289 3.15 -3.81 21.67
N VAL A 290 2.28 -2.87 21.30
CA VAL A 290 2.28 -1.51 21.87
C VAL A 290 1.92 -1.59 23.35
N ALA A 291 0.81 -2.22 23.71
CA ALA A 291 0.40 -2.42 25.11
C ALA A 291 1.54 -3.01 25.96
N ALA A 292 2.12 -4.13 25.53
CA ALA A 292 3.12 -4.84 26.31
C ALA A 292 4.33 -3.96 26.63
N SER A 293 4.90 -3.32 25.60
CA SER A 293 6.10 -2.52 25.76
C SER A 293 5.84 -1.13 26.35
N ALA A 294 4.69 -0.52 26.10
CA ALA A 294 4.32 0.77 26.68
C ALA A 294 4.06 0.64 28.19
N VAL A 295 3.42 -0.44 28.63
CA VAL A 295 3.19 -0.70 30.07
C VAL A 295 4.51 -0.80 30.82
N GLU A 296 5.48 -1.54 30.30
CA GLU A 296 6.83 -1.65 30.89
C GLU A 296 7.48 -0.26 30.99
N ALA A 297 7.52 0.50 29.90
CA ALA A 297 8.12 1.84 29.88
C ALA A 297 7.43 2.84 30.83
N LEU A 298 6.11 2.74 31.00
CA LEU A 298 5.34 3.56 31.95
C LEU A 298 5.65 3.15 33.40
N GLN A 299 5.78 1.87 33.69
CA GLN A 299 6.14 1.37 35.02
C GLN A 299 7.57 1.77 35.40
N GLU A 300 8.51 1.72 34.47
CA GLU A 300 9.89 2.22 34.66
C GLU A 300 9.92 3.72 35.00
N ARG A 301 8.96 4.49 34.47
CA ARG A 301 8.73 5.90 34.80
C ARG A 301 7.97 6.11 36.12
N GLY A 302 7.59 5.04 36.82
CA GLY A 302 6.96 5.07 38.14
C GLY A 302 5.44 5.17 38.13
N PHE A 303 4.76 4.93 37.00
CA PHE A 303 3.30 4.92 36.95
C PHE A 303 2.72 3.59 37.45
N GLU A 304 1.57 3.65 38.12
CA GLU A 304 0.73 2.51 38.45
C GLU A 304 -0.30 2.31 37.32
N VAL A 305 0.06 1.50 36.33
CA VAL A 305 -0.70 1.39 35.07
C VAL A 305 -1.89 0.45 35.21
N SER A 306 -3.04 0.87 34.68
CA SER A 306 -4.17 0.01 34.33
C SER A 306 -4.48 0.21 32.85
N TRP A 307 -4.17 -0.80 32.03
CA TRP A 307 -4.32 -0.73 30.57
C TRP A 307 -5.51 -1.56 30.12
N THR A 308 -6.39 -0.97 29.32
CA THR A 308 -7.52 -1.68 28.72
C THR A 308 -7.39 -1.64 27.21
N ILE A 309 -7.37 -2.81 26.56
CA ILE A 309 -7.46 -2.94 25.11
C ILE A 309 -8.93 -3.18 24.76
N LEU A 310 -9.50 -2.36 23.89
CA LEU A 310 -10.84 -2.54 23.32
C LEU A 310 -10.71 -3.06 21.89
N GLU A 311 -11.00 -4.34 21.69
CA GLU A 311 -10.74 -5.09 20.47
C GLU A 311 -12.05 -5.61 19.86
N LEU A 312 -12.20 -5.51 18.55
CA LEU A 312 -13.37 -6.04 17.84
C LEU A 312 -13.18 -7.53 17.49
N SER A 313 -11.97 -7.91 17.09
CA SER A 313 -11.63 -9.25 16.61
C SER A 313 -11.41 -10.24 17.77
N PRO A 314 -12.17 -11.35 17.83
CA PRO A 314 -11.93 -12.41 18.80
C PRO A 314 -10.52 -13.01 18.74
N GLU A 315 -9.97 -13.14 17.54
CA GLU A 315 -8.66 -13.74 17.31
C GLU A 315 -7.52 -12.81 17.76
N LEU A 316 -7.56 -11.53 17.40
CA LEU A 316 -6.60 -10.55 17.91
C LEU A 316 -6.71 -10.43 19.43
N ALA A 317 -7.92 -10.43 19.99
CA ALA A 317 -8.12 -10.41 21.44
C ALA A 317 -7.50 -11.62 22.14
N ARG A 318 -7.46 -12.79 21.48
CA ARG A 318 -6.77 -13.98 22.00
C ARG A 318 -5.26 -13.77 21.99
N ALA A 319 -4.70 -13.30 20.88
CA ALA A 319 -3.27 -13.02 20.75
C ALA A 319 -2.79 -11.96 21.77
N GLN A 320 -3.53 -10.87 21.92
CA GLN A 320 -3.25 -9.79 22.88
C GLN A 320 -3.23 -10.30 24.33
N ARG A 321 -4.20 -11.14 24.72
CA ARG A 321 -4.22 -11.75 26.07
C ARG A 321 -3.02 -12.63 26.33
N ALA A 322 -2.62 -13.43 25.34
CA ALA A 322 -1.44 -14.29 25.46
C ALA A 322 -0.16 -13.44 25.55
N ARG A 323 -0.04 -12.39 24.72
CA ARG A 323 1.14 -11.52 24.68
C ARG A 323 1.31 -10.69 25.95
N CYS A 324 0.20 -10.21 26.52
CA CYS A 324 0.21 -9.38 27.71
C CYS A 324 0.04 -10.18 29.02
N GLU A 325 0.24 -11.50 29.00
CA GLU A 325 0.11 -12.33 30.19
C GLU A 325 1.07 -11.84 31.29
N GLY A 326 0.54 -11.60 32.49
CA GLY A 326 1.30 -11.09 33.64
C GLY A 326 1.43 -9.57 33.71
N LEU A 327 1.00 -8.83 32.68
CA LEU A 327 0.95 -7.37 32.69
C LEU A 327 -0.42 -6.87 33.19
N PRO A 328 -0.53 -5.62 33.71
CA PRO A 328 -1.81 -5.00 34.10
C PRO A 328 -2.68 -4.59 32.89
N VAL A 329 -2.82 -5.48 31.92
CA VAL A 329 -3.56 -5.30 30.67
C VAL A 329 -4.86 -6.13 30.73
N THR A 330 -5.98 -5.51 30.41
CA THR A 330 -7.27 -6.17 30.27
C THR A 330 -7.78 -6.02 28.84
N VAL A 331 -8.08 -7.14 28.18
CA VAL A 331 -8.65 -7.14 26.82
C VAL A 331 -10.17 -7.31 26.87
N LYS A 332 -10.90 -6.33 26.31
CA LYS A 332 -12.37 -6.31 26.20
C LYS A 332 -12.77 -6.41 24.75
N LEU A 333 -13.69 -7.33 24.45
CA LEU A 333 -14.31 -7.39 23.14
C LEU A 333 -15.40 -6.33 23.04
N GLY A 334 -15.42 -5.56 21.96
CA GLY A 334 -16.48 -4.60 21.66
C GLY A 334 -16.18 -3.69 20.48
N ASN A 335 -17.23 -3.15 19.89
CA ASN A 335 -17.14 -2.15 18.84
C ASN A 335 -16.92 -0.77 19.45
N VAL A 336 -15.80 -0.12 19.10
CA VAL A 336 -15.43 1.19 19.66
C VAL A 336 -16.48 2.27 19.40
N LEU A 337 -17.19 2.23 18.28
CA LEU A 337 -18.14 3.26 17.88
C LEU A 337 -19.52 3.07 18.51
N THR A 338 -19.97 1.82 18.73
CA THR A 338 -21.34 1.54 19.20
C THR A 338 -21.43 1.11 20.65
N ASP A 339 -20.43 0.38 21.17
CA ASP A 339 -20.55 -0.25 22.48
C ASP A 339 -20.12 0.71 23.61
N PRO A 340 -20.62 0.57 24.84
CA PRO A 340 -20.14 1.36 25.97
C PRO A 340 -18.64 1.13 26.22
N TRP A 341 -17.87 2.20 26.47
CA TRP A 341 -16.48 2.04 26.87
C TRP A 341 -16.37 1.57 28.34
N PRO A 342 -15.35 0.77 28.69
CA PRO A 342 -15.24 0.17 30.03
C PRO A 342 -15.13 1.17 31.20
N SER A 343 -14.64 2.38 30.93
CA SER A 343 -14.56 3.50 31.88
C SER A 343 -15.02 4.78 31.19
N ASN A 344 -15.50 5.75 31.97
CA ASN A 344 -15.92 7.07 31.52
C ASN A 344 -14.83 8.16 31.66
N ALA A 345 -13.65 7.77 32.14
CA ALA A 345 -12.51 8.66 32.29
C ALA A 345 -11.23 7.84 32.05
N TYR A 346 -10.38 8.31 31.14
CA TYR A 346 -9.06 7.76 30.87
C TYR A 346 -8.02 8.88 30.89
N ASP A 347 -6.85 8.59 31.44
CA ASP A 347 -5.75 9.55 31.53
C ASP A 347 -4.97 9.58 30.21
N LEU A 348 -4.91 8.45 29.52
CA LEU A 348 -4.38 8.30 28.17
C LEU A 348 -5.32 7.44 27.31
N ILE A 349 -5.59 7.87 26.08
CA ILE A 349 -6.24 7.04 25.06
C ILE A 349 -5.29 6.88 23.87
N VAL A 350 -5.12 5.66 23.37
CA VAL A 350 -4.26 5.32 22.24
C VAL A 350 -5.13 4.67 21.16
N ALA A 351 -5.06 5.16 19.94
CA ALA A 351 -5.55 4.46 18.75
C ALA A 351 -4.41 4.47 17.74
N ASN A 352 -3.71 3.35 17.59
CA ASN A 352 -2.52 3.27 16.75
C ASN A 352 -2.80 2.47 15.47
N GLU A 353 -2.75 3.13 14.31
CA GLU A 353 -2.86 2.49 12.99
C GLU A 353 -4.08 1.55 12.90
N MET A 354 -5.25 2.10 13.25
CA MET A 354 -6.55 1.41 13.23
C MET A 354 -7.67 2.29 12.65
N MET A 355 -7.47 3.61 12.56
CA MET A 355 -8.54 4.52 12.15
C MET A 355 -8.92 4.32 10.69
N GLY A 356 -8.00 3.80 9.87
CA GLY A 356 -8.27 3.42 8.49
C GLY A 356 -9.37 2.36 8.34
N ASP A 357 -9.53 1.50 9.34
CA ASP A 357 -10.59 0.48 9.38
C ASP A 357 -11.97 1.04 9.72
N LEU A 358 -12.04 2.24 10.28
CA LEU A 358 -13.32 2.79 10.69
C LEU A 358 -14.15 3.23 9.47
N PRO A 359 -15.49 3.15 9.56
CA PRO A 359 -16.37 3.45 8.45
C PRO A 359 -16.09 4.80 7.77
N SER A 360 -16.09 4.82 6.44
CA SER A 360 -16.06 6.02 5.62
C SER A 360 -17.23 6.02 4.64
N ALA A 361 -17.73 7.21 4.29
CA ALA A 361 -18.85 7.35 3.36
C ALA A 361 -18.39 7.94 2.03
N GLU A 362 -18.73 7.31 0.92
CA GLU A 362 -18.54 7.88 -0.42
C GLU A 362 -19.69 8.82 -0.75
N LEU A 363 -19.37 10.03 -1.19
CA LEU A 363 -20.32 11.07 -1.55
C LEU A 363 -19.95 11.64 -2.92
N THR A 364 -20.97 12.05 -3.67
CA THR A 364 -20.79 12.87 -4.87
C THR A 364 -21.04 14.35 -4.57
N HIS A 365 -20.58 15.22 -5.47
CA HIS A 365 -20.88 16.66 -5.39
C HIS A 365 -22.39 16.92 -5.38
N ALA A 366 -23.16 16.23 -6.21
CA ALA A 366 -24.61 16.32 -6.23
C ALA A 366 -25.24 15.95 -4.88
N GLN A 367 -24.81 14.85 -4.26
CA GLN A 367 -25.31 14.44 -2.94
C GLN A 367 -24.95 15.47 -1.85
N ALA A 368 -23.73 16.00 -1.88
CA ALA A 368 -23.26 17.01 -0.94
C ALA A 368 -23.76 18.44 -1.25
N GLY A 369 -24.48 18.64 -2.37
CA GLY A 369 -25.00 19.93 -2.80
C GLY A 369 -23.90 20.91 -3.23
N LEU A 370 -22.77 20.41 -3.74
CA LEU A 370 -21.60 21.21 -4.16
C LEU A 370 -21.70 21.70 -5.62
N ASP A 371 -22.50 21.03 -6.45
CA ASP A 371 -22.73 21.41 -7.85
C ASP A 371 -23.81 22.49 -8.02
N ASP A 372 -24.51 22.84 -6.94
CA ASP A 372 -25.63 23.80 -6.97
C ASP A 372 -25.24 25.11 -6.29
N ASP A 373 -24.91 26.10 -7.11
CA ASP A 373 -24.56 27.45 -6.66
C ASP A 373 -25.68 28.15 -5.85
N GLU A 374 -26.93 27.69 -5.96
CA GLU A 374 -28.08 28.22 -5.21
C GLU A 374 -28.16 27.65 -3.78
N LEU A 375 -27.55 26.49 -3.51
CA LEU A 375 -27.47 25.89 -2.19
C LEU A 375 -26.41 26.60 -1.34
N ARG A 376 -26.85 27.60 -0.55
CA ARG A 376 -25.98 28.34 0.37
C ARG A 376 -26.61 28.51 1.75
N GLY A 377 -25.77 28.62 2.78
CA GLY A 377 -26.22 28.91 4.15
C GLY A 377 -27.22 27.87 4.68
N ASP A 378 -28.41 28.31 5.10
CA ASP A 378 -29.46 27.43 5.62
C ASP A 378 -29.99 26.44 4.58
N ALA A 379 -30.04 26.82 3.29
CA ALA A 379 -30.50 25.93 2.24
C ALA A 379 -29.54 24.75 2.04
N HIS A 380 -28.23 25.02 2.04
CA HIS A 380 -27.21 23.97 1.98
C HIS A 380 -27.24 23.06 3.22
N ARG A 381 -27.41 23.63 4.41
CA ARG A 381 -27.58 22.84 5.64
C ARG A 381 -28.80 21.92 5.58
N ALA A 382 -29.93 22.42 5.07
CA ALA A 382 -31.15 21.64 4.91
C ALA A 382 -30.95 20.50 3.90
N HIS A 383 -30.28 20.77 2.77
CA HIS A 383 -29.91 19.76 1.79
C HIS A 383 -29.03 18.67 2.39
N LEU A 384 -27.97 19.05 3.09
CA LEU A 384 -27.09 18.09 3.77
C LEU A 384 -27.85 17.22 4.78
N ALA A 385 -28.83 17.77 5.51
CA ALA A 385 -29.62 17.00 6.46
C ALA A 385 -30.41 15.85 5.82
N GLU A 386 -30.67 15.89 4.51
CA GLU A 386 -31.29 14.78 3.77
C GLU A 386 -30.38 13.54 3.69
N LEU A 387 -29.06 13.71 3.88
CA LEU A 387 -28.07 12.63 4.02
C LEU A 387 -28.13 11.93 5.40
N GLY A 388 -29.08 12.32 6.26
CA GLY A 388 -29.28 11.70 7.58
C GLY A 388 -28.08 11.91 8.52
N PRO A 389 -27.61 10.88 9.24
CA PRO A 389 -26.54 11.01 10.23
C PRO A 389 -25.23 11.61 9.71
N ILE A 390 -24.90 11.37 8.44
CA ILE A 390 -23.70 11.92 7.78
C ILE A 390 -23.85 13.43 7.60
N GLY A 391 -25.01 13.86 7.08
CA GLY A 391 -25.37 15.26 6.94
C GLY A 391 -25.40 16.01 8.26
N ASP A 392 -25.99 15.41 9.28
CA ASP A 392 -26.02 15.93 10.65
C ASP A 392 -24.61 16.14 11.21
N MET A 393 -23.68 15.21 10.94
CA MET A 393 -22.28 15.31 11.35
C MET A 393 -21.56 16.46 10.64
N ILE A 394 -21.71 16.56 9.30
CA ILE A 394 -21.12 17.64 8.49
C ILE A 394 -21.61 18.99 9.02
N ASN A 395 -22.92 19.14 9.24
CA ASN A 395 -23.54 20.35 9.75
C ASN A 395 -23.08 20.68 11.17
N ARG A 396 -23.08 19.70 12.08
CA ARG A 396 -22.70 19.87 13.49
C ARG A 396 -21.28 20.42 13.62
N TYR A 397 -20.35 19.87 12.86
CA TYR A 397 -18.95 20.26 12.93
C TYR A 397 -18.52 21.26 11.87
N THR A 398 -19.44 21.71 11.01
CA THR A 398 -19.13 22.62 9.90
C THR A 398 -17.94 22.09 9.09
N ILE A 399 -17.97 20.82 8.72
CA ILE A 399 -16.87 20.16 7.99
C ILE A 399 -16.70 20.84 6.63
N PRO A 400 -15.49 21.32 6.27
CA PRO A 400 -15.27 21.96 4.98
C PRO A 400 -15.27 20.91 3.87
N LEU A 401 -16.13 21.11 2.87
CA LEU A 401 -16.27 20.23 1.69
C LEU A 401 -15.91 20.92 0.36
N GLY A 402 -15.62 22.23 0.38
CA GLY A 402 -15.59 23.06 -0.84
C GLY A 402 -14.48 22.73 -1.84
N ASP A 403 -13.46 21.96 -1.44
CA ASP A 403 -12.37 21.48 -2.28
C ASP A 403 -12.39 19.96 -2.48
N ALA A 404 -13.51 19.31 -2.18
CA ALA A 404 -13.67 17.87 -2.39
C ALA A 404 -13.54 17.48 -3.87
N PRO A 405 -12.87 16.36 -4.21
CA PRO A 405 -12.99 15.76 -5.54
C PRO A 405 -14.40 15.21 -5.76
N ASP A 406 -14.73 14.80 -6.99
CA ASP A 406 -15.99 14.10 -7.29
C ASP A 406 -15.69 12.75 -7.97
N PRO A 407 -16.08 11.60 -7.39
CA PRO A 407 -16.60 11.44 -6.02
C PRO A 407 -15.50 11.66 -4.94
N PHE A 408 -15.91 11.72 -3.66
CA PHE A 408 -15.01 11.80 -2.52
C PHE A 408 -15.44 10.94 -1.34
N TRP A 409 -14.50 10.66 -0.44
CA TRP A 409 -14.74 9.91 0.80
C TRP A 409 -14.70 10.82 2.03
N LEU A 410 -15.57 10.56 3.00
CA LEU A 410 -15.60 11.22 4.30
C LEU A 410 -15.36 10.21 5.43
N ASN A 411 -14.36 10.45 6.29
CA ASN A 411 -14.01 9.59 7.43
C ASN A 411 -15.03 9.70 8.59
N VAL A 412 -16.26 9.21 8.41
CA VAL A 412 -17.35 9.32 9.39
C VAL A 412 -17.05 8.59 10.70
N GLY A 413 -16.42 7.42 10.65
CA GLY A 413 -16.01 6.62 11.79
C GLY A 413 -14.90 7.28 12.61
N PRO A 414 -13.79 7.75 12.00
CA PRO A 414 -12.78 8.53 12.69
C PRO A 414 -13.30 9.84 13.31
N ILE A 415 -14.23 10.54 12.65
CA ILE A 415 -14.91 11.70 13.26
C ILE A 415 -15.71 11.30 14.51
N ALA A 416 -16.51 10.24 14.41
CA ALA A 416 -17.26 9.71 15.55
C ALA A 416 -16.34 9.24 16.69
N LEU A 417 -15.18 8.66 16.37
CA LEU A 417 -14.16 8.30 17.35
C LEU A 417 -13.67 9.52 18.13
N VAL A 418 -13.39 10.65 17.49
CA VAL A 418 -13.00 11.90 18.18
C VAL A 418 -14.09 12.37 19.14
N GLU A 419 -15.38 12.25 18.78
CA GLU A 419 -16.49 12.52 19.71
C GLU A 419 -16.44 11.62 20.95
N ARG A 420 -16.12 10.34 20.76
CA ARG A 420 -16.01 9.37 21.85
C ARG A 420 -14.80 9.68 22.73
N VAL A 421 -13.65 9.98 22.14
CA VAL A 421 -12.45 10.41 22.87
C VAL A 421 -12.78 11.62 23.74
N ALA A 422 -13.39 12.66 23.18
CA ALA A 422 -13.79 13.84 23.95
C ALA A 422 -14.70 13.49 25.14
N ARG A 423 -15.63 12.54 24.99
CA ARG A 423 -16.51 12.15 26.10
C ARG A 423 -15.81 11.40 27.23
N HIS A 424 -14.77 10.63 26.93
CA HIS A 424 -14.15 9.70 27.88
C HIS A 424 -12.77 10.11 28.35
N LEU A 425 -12.20 11.18 27.80
CA LEU A 425 -10.92 11.71 28.25
C LEU A 425 -11.07 12.45 29.59
N ALA A 426 -10.25 12.08 30.57
CA ALA A 426 -10.23 12.73 31.88
C ALA A 426 -9.75 14.19 31.76
N PRO A 427 -10.12 15.09 32.70
CA PRO A 427 -9.51 16.41 32.81
C PRO A 427 -7.98 16.30 32.92
N GLY A 428 -7.25 17.02 32.07
CA GLY A 428 -5.79 16.91 31.98
C GLY A 428 -5.26 15.66 31.28
N GLY A 429 -6.13 14.78 30.76
CA GLY A 429 -5.75 13.61 29.98
C GLY A 429 -5.35 13.94 28.54
N ALA A 430 -4.73 12.98 27.88
CA ALA A 430 -4.37 13.06 26.47
C ALA A 430 -4.88 11.85 25.65
N ALA A 431 -5.06 12.04 24.35
CA ALA A 431 -5.21 10.96 23.39
C ALA A 431 -4.17 11.09 22.29
N VAL A 432 -3.72 9.96 21.75
CA VAL A 432 -2.87 9.89 20.56
C VAL A 432 -3.52 8.97 19.55
N LEU A 433 -3.84 9.53 18.39
CA LEU A 433 -4.47 8.83 17.28
C LEU A 433 -3.50 8.83 16.10
N THR A 434 -2.93 7.68 15.74
CA THR A 434 -1.96 7.57 14.65
C THR A 434 -2.57 6.85 13.46
N GLU A 435 -2.29 7.33 12.25
CA GLU A 435 -2.71 6.68 11.01
C GLU A 435 -1.94 7.21 9.80
N PHE A 436 -1.98 6.48 8.70
CA PHE A 436 -1.66 7.01 7.37
C PHE A 436 -2.67 8.09 6.95
N GLY A 437 -2.18 9.25 6.53
CA GLY A 437 -3.06 10.33 6.07
C GLY A 437 -2.38 11.67 6.02
N GLU A 438 -3.17 12.69 5.72
CA GLU A 438 -2.68 14.05 5.49
C GLU A 438 -3.59 15.11 6.08
N MET A 439 -3.03 16.30 6.29
CA MET A 439 -3.77 17.44 6.86
C MET A 439 -4.91 17.90 5.95
N SER A 440 -4.68 17.94 4.64
CA SER A 440 -5.58 18.57 3.65
C SER A 440 -5.91 17.66 2.46
N ARG A 441 -5.45 16.42 2.45
CA ARG A 441 -5.76 15.48 1.36
C ARG A 441 -7.03 14.73 1.72
N TRP A 442 -7.91 14.59 0.73
CA TRP A 442 -9.09 13.76 0.86
C TRP A 442 -8.73 12.27 1.00
N PRO A 443 -9.53 11.50 1.75
CA PRO A 443 -9.30 10.07 1.97
C PRO A 443 -9.19 9.30 0.66
N VAL A 444 -8.20 8.41 0.60
CA VAL A 444 -7.97 7.49 -0.52
C VAL A 444 -8.04 6.07 0.00
N VAL A 445 -8.68 5.19 -0.75
CA VAL A 445 -8.77 3.76 -0.43
C VAL A 445 -7.39 3.12 -0.56
N SER A 446 -6.98 2.36 0.44
CA SER A 446 -5.75 1.57 0.42
C SER A 446 -5.82 0.51 -0.68
N THR A 447 -4.76 0.43 -1.49
CA THR A 447 -4.69 -0.47 -2.65
C THR A 447 -4.06 -1.82 -2.34
N HIS A 448 -3.59 -2.02 -1.11
CA HIS A 448 -2.67 -3.11 -0.75
C HIS A 448 -3.28 -4.18 0.16
N LEU A 449 -4.53 -3.97 0.59
CA LEU A 449 -5.24 -4.78 1.56
C LEU A 449 -6.41 -5.53 0.91
N ASP A 450 -6.86 -6.60 1.56
CA ASP A 450 -7.98 -7.44 1.16
C ASP A 450 -9.35 -6.88 1.59
N HIS A 451 -9.36 -5.74 2.28
CA HIS A 451 -10.53 -5.01 2.73
C HIS A 451 -10.31 -3.49 2.55
N PRO A 452 -11.38 -2.67 2.48
CA PRO A 452 -11.27 -1.25 2.15
C PRO A 452 -10.93 -0.41 3.39
N GLU A 453 -9.64 -0.20 3.65
CA GLU A 453 -9.18 0.89 4.53
C GLU A 453 -9.05 2.21 3.79
N LEU A 454 -9.22 3.33 4.49
CA LEU A 454 -9.04 4.67 3.91
C LEU A 454 -8.04 5.52 4.70
N SER A 455 -7.22 6.28 3.97
CA SER A 455 -6.35 7.28 4.58
C SER A 455 -7.15 8.36 5.32
N ILE A 456 -6.55 8.98 6.34
CA ILE A 456 -7.25 9.94 7.20
C ILE A 456 -7.06 11.38 6.74
N HIS A 457 -8.17 12.13 6.69
CA HIS A 457 -8.14 13.59 6.57
C HIS A 457 -8.01 14.24 7.95
N PHE A 458 -6.79 14.48 8.41
CA PHE A 458 -6.53 15.01 9.76
C PHE A 458 -7.06 16.43 9.99
N GLY A 459 -7.17 17.27 8.96
CA GLY A 459 -7.77 18.60 9.06
C GLY A 459 -9.24 18.59 9.51
N HIS A 460 -10.03 17.60 9.08
CA HIS A 460 -11.40 17.41 9.55
C HIS A 460 -11.42 16.99 11.02
N LEU A 461 -10.58 16.04 11.42
CA LEU A 461 -10.50 15.60 12.82
C LEU A 461 -10.07 16.74 13.76
N ILE A 462 -9.14 17.60 13.33
CA ILE A 462 -8.73 18.80 14.07
C ILE A 462 -9.89 19.79 14.24
N THR A 463 -10.69 19.98 13.18
CA THR A 463 -11.87 20.85 13.21
C THR A 463 -12.88 20.34 14.23
N VAL A 464 -13.16 19.04 14.22
CA VAL A 464 -14.05 18.36 15.17
C VAL A 464 -13.50 18.47 16.59
N ALA A 465 -12.22 18.16 16.81
CA ALA A 465 -11.58 18.21 18.12
C ALA A 465 -11.66 19.60 18.77
N ARG A 466 -11.42 20.66 18.00
CA ARG A 466 -11.53 22.05 18.51
C ARG A 466 -12.94 22.41 18.95
N GLN A 467 -13.96 21.97 18.21
CA GLN A 467 -15.35 22.22 18.57
C GLN A 467 -15.80 21.39 19.78
N LEU A 468 -15.09 20.29 20.08
CA LEU A 468 -15.27 19.48 21.28
C LEU A 468 -14.39 19.95 22.45
N GLU A 469 -13.83 21.16 22.37
CA GLU A 469 -13.00 21.78 23.41
C GLU A 469 -11.76 20.93 23.76
N LEU A 470 -11.22 20.21 22.78
CA LEU A 470 -9.90 19.58 22.87
C LEU A 470 -8.85 20.48 22.21
N GLU A 471 -7.62 20.35 22.68
CA GLU A 471 -6.44 20.98 22.09
C GLU A 471 -5.72 19.99 21.15
N PRO A 472 -5.88 20.10 19.82
CA PRO A 472 -5.18 19.24 18.89
C PRO A 472 -3.77 19.72 18.56
N GLU A 473 -2.84 18.77 18.45
CA GLU A 473 -1.49 18.92 17.88
C GLU A 473 -1.30 17.80 16.86
N LEU A 474 -0.91 18.14 15.62
CA LEU A 474 -0.59 17.16 14.58
C LEU A 474 0.92 17.12 14.39
N VAL A 475 1.50 15.92 14.47
CA VAL A 475 2.93 15.67 14.26
C VAL A 475 3.12 14.44 13.37
N TYR A 476 4.33 14.23 12.88
CA TYR A 476 4.66 12.95 12.24
C TYR A 476 4.88 11.87 13.29
N VAL A 477 4.46 10.63 13.03
CA VAL A 477 4.72 9.52 13.96
C VAL A 477 6.22 9.35 14.18
N MET A 478 7.05 9.45 13.13
CA MET A 478 8.51 9.38 13.24
C MET A 478 9.10 10.43 14.19
N GLU A 479 8.51 11.63 14.25
CA GLU A 479 8.94 12.69 15.19
C GLU A 479 8.44 12.42 16.61
N LEU A 480 7.25 11.82 16.74
CA LEU A 480 6.70 11.44 18.04
C LEU A 480 7.54 10.34 18.69
N ILE A 481 7.94 9.32 17.94
CA ILE A 481 8.72 8.19 18.48
C ILE A 481 10.23 8.43 18.44
N GLY A 482 10.70 9.61 18.00
CA GLY A 482 12.13 9.92 17.91
C GLY A 482 12.90 8.99 16.96
N LEU A 483 12.31 8.63 15.83
CA LEU A 483 12.94 7.80 14.82
C LEU A 483 14.15 8.51 14.21
N ASP A 484 15.31 7.86 14.24
CA ASP A 484 16.49 8.29 13.51
C ASP A 484 16.26 8.06 12.01
N ARG A 485 16.02 9.15 11.30
CA ARG A 485 15.66 9.19 9.87
C ARG A 485 16.85 8.88 8.96
N GLU A 486 18.07 9.05 9.45
CA GLU A 486 19.30 8.88 8.66
C GLU A 486 19.73 7.42 8.55
N VAL A 487 19.15 6.52 9.36
CA VAL A 487 19.45 5.09 9.32
C VAL A 487 19.02 4.50 7.98
N GLU A 488 19.90 3.72 7.36
CA GLU A 488 19.55 2.96 6.16
C GLU A 488 18.77 1.69 6.52
N GLY A 489 17.55 1.60 6.01
CA GLY A 489 16.66 0.45 6.15
C GLY A 489 16.57 -0.41 4.88
N LEU A 490 16.28 -1.70 5.05
CA LEU A 490 15.97 -2.59 3.93
C LEU A 490 14.65 -2.17 3.28
N GLN A 491 14.73 -1.78 2.01
CA GLN A 491 13.56 -1.44 1.21
C GLN A 491 13.01 -2.70 0.58
N THR A 492 11.70 -2.90 0.68
CA THR A 492 11.02 -4.01 0.01
C THR A 492 9.66 -3.56 -0.52
N THR A 493 9.11 -4.35 -1.44
CA THR A 493 7.66 -4.42 -1.71
C THR A 493 7.12 -5.70 -1.07
N ARG A 494 5.79 -5.85 -1.01
CA ARG A 494 5.15 -7.09 -0.50
C ARG A 494 5.63 -8.33 -1.26
N SER A 495 5.63 -8.27 -2.59
CA SER A 495 6.13 -9.35 -3.45
C SER A 495 7.62 -9.64 -3.24
N PHE A 496 8.46 -8.59 -3.16
CA PHE A 496 9.89 -8.78 -2.92
C PHE A 496 10.16 -9.44 -1.57
N PHE A 497 9.49 -8.98 -0.51
CA PHE A 497 9.65 -9.56 0.83
C PHE A 497 9.26 -11.05 0.87
N ARG A 498 8.14 -11.43 0.24
CA ARG A 498 7.70 -12.83 0.14
C ARG A 498 8.74 -13.69 -0.58
N ALA A 499 9.23 -13.24 -1.75
CA ALA A 499 10.25 -13.95 -2.51
C ALA A 499 11.59 -14.05 -1.74
N LEU A 500 12.02 -12.97 -1.10
CA LEU A 500 13.25 -12.90 -0.29
C LEU A 500 13.17 -13.85 0.91
N GLY A 501 12.03 -13.87 1.61
CA GLY A 501 11.79 -14.81 2.71
C GLY A 501 11.85 -16.27 2.27
N ALA A 502 11.32 -16.61 1.10
CA ALA A 502 11.44 -17.96 0.56
C ALA A 502 12.87 -18.33 0.17
N MET A 503 13.60 -17.43 -0.47
CA MET A 503 15.00 -17.66 -0.82
C MET A 503 15.89 -17.87 0.42
N LEU A 504 15.69 -17.05 1.46
CA LEU A 504 16.41 -17.21 2.73
C LEU A 504 16.00 -18.49 3.45
N LYS A 505 14.73 -18.87 3.40
CA LYS A 505 14.26 -20.15 3.96
C LYS A 505 14.90 -21.35 3.27
N ASP A 506 15.08 -21.30 1.95
CA ASP A 506 15.85 -22.30 1.19
C ASP A 506 17.33 -22.35 1.60
N ALA A 507 17.86 -21.29 2.22
CA ALA A 507 19.19 -21.24 2.85
C ALA A 507 19.18 -21.61 4.35
N GLY A 508 18.03 -21.98 4.92
CA GLY A 508 17.89 -22.26 6.35
C GLY A 508 17.81 -21.02 7.25
N VAL A 509 17.61 -19.83 6.67
CA VAL A 509 17.49 -18.54 7.38
C VAL A 509 16.04 -18.08 7.38
N SER A 510 15.51 -17.70 8.55
CA SER A 510 14.15 -17.16 8.67
C SER A 510 14.16 -15.63 8.61
N LEU A 511 13.44 -15.06 7.63
CA LEU A 511 13.24 -13.62 7.54
C LEU A 511 11.95 -13.23 8.27
N ARG A 512 12.08 -12.49 9.36
CA ARG A 512 10.94 -12.00 10.14
C ARG A 512 10.45 -10.67 9.57
N LYS A 513 9.18 -10.31 9.77
CA LYS A 513 8.67 -8.99 9.34
C LYS A 513 8.99 -7.89 10.35
N ILE A 514 10.28 -7.59 10.55
CA ILE A 514 10.77 -6.46 11.37
C ILE A 514 11.45 -5.42 10.48
N GLY A 515 11.58 -4.19 10.99
CA GLY A 515 12.44 -3.19 10.37
C GLY A 515 13.90 -3.66 10.44
N TYR A 516 14.50 -3.98 9.29
CA TYR A 516 15.92 -4.29 9.22
C TYR A 516 16.71 -3.05 8.83
N THR A 517 17.70 -2.68 9.64
CA THR A 517 18.81 -1.86 9.15
C THR A 517 19.69 -2.69 8.21
N ARG A 518 20.56 -2.03 7.44
CA ARG A 518 21.59 -2.71 6.65
C ARG A 518 22.39 -3.73 7.48
N GLU A 519 22.95 -3.29 8.61
CA GLU A 519 23.77 -4.13 9.48
C GLU A 519 23.00 -5.32 10.05
N MET A 520 21.73 -5.13 10.47
CA MET A 520 20.90 -6.20 10.98
C MET A 520 20.65 -7.27 9.91
N PHE A 521 20.37 -6.86 8.67
CA PHE A 521 20.14 -7.79 7.58
C PHE A 521 21.42 -8.52 7.16
N GLU A 522 22.53 -7.79 7.01
CA GLU A 522 23.84 -8.39 6.69
C GLU A 522 24.26 -9.43 7.74
N THR A 523 24.00 -9.15 9.03
CA THR A 523 24.24 -10.10 10.12
C THR A 523 23.35 -11.33 10.01
N LEU A 524 22.05 -11.15 9.71
CA LEU A 524 21.10 -12.26 9.51
C LEU A 524 21.55 -13.18 8.38
N THR A 525 22.07 -12.61 7.30
CA THR A 525 22.43 -13.34 6.09
C THR A 525 23.91 -13.71 6.01
N ALA A 526 24.71 -13.46 7.04
CA ALA A 526 26.16 -13.70 7.01
C ALA A 526 26.55 -15.17 6.73
N ALA A 527 25.64 -16.12 7.01
CA ALA A 527 25.82 -17.55 6.76
C ALA A 527 25.19 -18.03 5.44
N VAL A 528 24.58 -17.14 4.65
CA VAL A 528 24.01 -17.49 3.34
C VAL A 528 25.13 -17.49 2.30
N ASP A 529 25.40 -18.67 1.73
CA ASP A 529 26.43 -18.81 0.70
C ASP A 529 25.99 -18.23 -0.66
N GLY A 530 26.95 -17.60 -1.34
CA GLY A 530 26.78 -17.05 -2.70
C GLY A 530 26.20 -15.64 -2.73
N ASP A 531 26.30 -14.99 -3.90
CA ASP A 531 25.67 -13.70 -4.12
C ASP A 531 24.15 -13.87 -4.30
N PHE A 532 23.38 -12.93 -3.78
CA PHE A 532 21.93 -12.95 -3.89
C PHE A 532 21.29 -11.55 -3.92
N GLY A 533 20.24 -11.45 -4.74
CA GLY A 533 19.20 -10.41 -4.74
C GLY A 533 19.60 -8.98 -5.14
N ASP A 534 18.63 -8.26 -5.72
CA ASP A 534 18.64 -6.79 -5.85
C ASP A 534 18.29 -6.14 -4.50
N LEU A 535 19.15 -6.34 -3.48
CA LEU A 535 18.94 -5.75 -2.15
C LEU A 535 19.09 -4.23 -2.25
N ARG A 536 18.06 -3.52 -1.76
CA ARG A 536 18.02 -2.07 -1.77
C ARG A 536 17.95 -1.53 -0.36
N TYR A 537 18.81 -0.56 -0.12
CA TYR A 537 18.85 0.19 1.13
C TYR A 537 18.65 1.67 0.80
N GLY A 538 17.94 2.35 1.67
CA GLY A 538 17.77 3.80 1.62
C GLY A 538 17.33 4.30 2.99
N LEU A 539 17.08 5.60 3.09
CA LEU A 539 16.67 6.19 4.35
C LEU A 539 15.40 5.52 4.87
N ILE A 540 15.40 5.17 6.16
CA ILE A 540 14.30 4.45 6.79
C ILE A 540 12.98 5.20 6.70
N GLU A 541 13.05 6.53 6.68
CA GLU A 541 11.88 7.40 6.54
C GLU A 541 11.21 7.30 5.17
N ASP A 542 11.98 7.05 4.10
CA ASP A 542 11.48 7.04 2.72
C ASP A 542 10.81 5.72 2.38
N ARG A 543 11.40 4.62 2.85
CA ARG A 543 10.82 3.28 2.73
C ARG A 543 11.49 2.30 3.68
N LEU A 544 10.71 1.58 4.46
CA LEU A 544 11.16 0.47 5.28
C LEU A 544 10.21 -0.71 5.13
N MET A 545 10.71 -1.84 4.62
CA MET A 545 9.97 -3.11 4.57
C MET A 545 8.58 -3.06 3.89
N GLY A 546 8.38 -2.09 3.00
CA GLY A 546 7.11 -1.86 2.29
C GLY A 546 6.37 -0.60 2.73
N LEU A 547 6.64 -0.11 3.94
CA LEU A 547 6.02 1.09 4.51
C LEU A 547 6.82 2.34 4.20
N VAL A 548 6.15 3.50 4.32
CA VAL A 548 6.72 4.84 4.14
C VAL A 548 6.51 5.62 5.44
N PRO A 549 7.42 5.52 6.42
CA PRO A 549 7.20 6.05 7.77
C PRO A 549 6.85 7.54 7.85
N HIS A 550 7.34 8.39 6.92
CA HIS A 550 7.02 9.83 6.91
C HIS A 550 5.56 10.14 6.53
N GLU A 551 4.82 9.19 5.97
CA GLU A 551 3.41 9.39 5.63
C GLU A 551 2.47 9.21 6.85
N PHE A 552 2.95 8.60 7.94
CA PHE A 552 2.17 8.40 9.16
C PHE A 552 2.14 9.65 10.03
N LYS A 553 0.94 10.06 10.46
CA LYS A 553 0.73 11.22 11.34
C LYS A 553 0.17 10.77 12.67
N ALA A 554 0.45 11.55 13.72
CA ALA A 554 -0.13 11.41 15.03
C ALA A 554 -0.92 12.67 15.37
N LEU A 555 -2.23 12.52 15.56
CA LEU A 555 -3.09 13.55 16.14
C LEU A 555 -3.11 13.37 17.66
N MET A 556 -2.41 14.25 18.35
CA MET A 556 -2.45 14.36 19.80
C MET A 556 -3.60 15.27 20.20
N LEU A 557 -4.45 14.83 21.11
CA LEU A 557 -5.58 15.60 21.64
C LEU A 557 -5.39 15.75 23.15
N ARG A 558 -5.50 16.97 23.67
CA ARG A 558 -5.41 17.21 25.12
C ARG A 558 -6.68 17.86 25.64
N ARG A 559 -7.02 17.52 26.88
CA ARG A 559 -8.09 18.18 27.64
C ARG A 559 -7.48 19.04 28.72
N GLU A 560 -7.96 20.27 28.87
CA GLU A 560 -7.52 21.16 29.94
C GLU A 560 -7.77 20.55 31.33
N LYS A 561 -6.92 20.92 32.30
CA LYS A 561 -7.11 20.60 33.73
C LYS A 561 -8.09 21.62 34.31
N THR A 562 -9.37 21.28 34.34
CA THR A 562 -10.40 22.07 35.04
C THR A 562 -10.34 21.91 36.56
#